data_AF-M1X146-F1
#
_entry.id   AF-M1X146-F1
#
_cell.length_a   1.000
_cell.length_b   1.000
_cell.length_c   1.000
_cell.angle_alpha   90.00
_cell.angle_beta   90.00
_cell.angle_gamma   90.00
#
_symmetry.space_group_name_H-M   'P 1'
#
loop_
_entity.id
_entity.type
_entity.pdbx_description
1 polymer ?
#
loop_
_entity_poly.entity_id
_entity_poly.type
_entity_poly.pdbx_seq_one_letter_code
_entity_poly.pdbx_strand_id
1 'polypeptide(L)' 'MQELVEATQTSQANVSKHLKVMWQAGILSRRSEGTSAYYRVEDKMIFELCNQVCDCLASRLEQQARNFRVLNSRN' A
#
# COMPACT_ATOMS: atom_id res chain seq x y z
N MET A 1 -5.31 -4.32 -15.01
CA MET A 1 -4.09 -3.67 -14.47
C MET A 1 -4.03 -2.17 -14.80
N GLN A 2 -4.51 -1.70 -15.95
CA GLN A 2 -4.44 -0.27 -16.33
C GLN A 2 -5.03 0.67 -15.26
N GLU A 3 -6.17 0.30 -14.67
CA GLU A 3 -6.78 1.03 -13.54
C GLU A 3 -5.82 1.23 -12.35
N LEU A 4 -4.92 0.29 -12.07
CA LEU A 4 -3.94 0.41 -10.98
C LEU A 4 -2.81 1.36 -11.34
N VAL A 5 -2.41 1.43 -12.61
CA VAL A 5 -1.41 2.39 -13.10
C VAL A 5 -1.93 3.81 -12.88
N GLU A 6 -3.20 4.04 -13.24
CA GLU A 6 -3.88 5.32 -13.05
C GLU A 6 -4.07 5.67 -11.56
N ALA A 7 -4.58 4.73 -10.76
CA ALA A 7 -4.83 4.96 -9.34
C ALA A 7 -3.55 5.19 -8.51
N THR A 8 -2.44 4.55 -8.88
CA THR A 8 -1.15 4.69 -8.17
C THR A 8 -0.25 5.77 -8.75
N GLN A 9 -0.64 6.38 -9.88
CA GLN A 9 0.14 7.40 -10.58
C GLN A 9 1.60 6.99 -10.84
N THR A 10 1.83 5.71 -11.13
CA THR A 10 3.17 5.15 -11.39
C THR A 10 3.24 4.46 -12.74
N SER A 11 4.43 4.03 -13.15
CA SER A 11 4.60 3.38 -14.45
C SER A 11 4.03 1.95 -14.47
N GLN A 12 3.60 1.49 -15.65
CA GLN A 12 3.17 0.10 -15.86
C GLN A 12 4.26 -0.91 -15.46
N ALA A 13 5.53 -0.59 -15.72
CA ALA A 13 6.66 -1.43 -15.31
C ALA A 13 6.74 -1.58 -13.78
N ASN A 14 6.53 -0.49 -13.03
CA ASN A 14 6.52 -0.53 -11.57
C ASN A 14 5.32 -1.33 -11.05
N VAL A 15 4.11 -1.05 -11.53
CA VAL A 15 2.90 -1.79 -11.12
C VAL A 15 3.06 -3.27 -11.40
N SER A 16 3.49 -3.66 -12.60
CA SER A 16 3.65 -5.07 -12.97
C SER A 16 4.69 -5.79 -12.13
N LYS A 17 5.83 -5.15 -11.83
CA LYS A 17 6.85 -5.68 -10.94
C LYS A 17 6.29 -5.95 -9.54
N HIS A 18 5.62 -4.97 -8.93
CA HIS A 18 5.09 -5.11 -7.57
C HIS A 18 3.93 -6.11 -7.49
N LEU A 19 3.01 -6.12 -8.45
CA LEU A 19 1.93 -7.12 -8.51
C LEU A 19 2.49 -8.54 -8.67
N LYS A 20 3.56 -8.72 -9.46
CA LYS A 20 4.22 -10.03 -9.58
C LYS A 20 4.81 -10.48 -8.24
N VAL A 21 5.49 -9.60 -7.51
CA VAL A 21 6.05 -9.92 -6.19
C VAL A 21 4.94 -10.31 -5.20
N MET A 22 3.86 -9.54 -5.13
CA MET A 22 2.74 -9.83 -4.22
C MET A 22 2.00 -11.12 -4.60
N TRP A 23 1.83 -11.40 -5.89
CA TRP A 23 1.26 -12.66 -6.36
C TRP A 23 2.17 -13.86 -6.00
N GLN A 24 3.48 -13.75 -6.22
CA GLN A 24 4.44 -14.81 -5.86
C GLN A 24 4.51 -15.05 -4.34
N ALA A 25 4.26 -14.02 -3.54
CA ALA A 25 4.18 -14.11 -2.08
C ALA A 25 2.84 -14.65 -1.57
N GLY A 26 1.87 -14.93 -2.45
CA GLY A 26 0.53 -15.42 -2.07
C GLY A 26 -0.41 -14.35 -1.50
N ILE A 27 -0.07 -13.08 -1.61
CA ILE A 27 -0.90 -11.96 -1.14
C ILE A 27 -2.06 -11.72 -2.12
N LEU A 28 -1.81 -11.95 -3.41
CA LEU A 28 -2.78 -11.76 -4.48
C LEU A 28 -3.01 -13.06 -5.24
N SER A 29 -4.23 -13.29 -5.73
CA SER A 29 -4.47 -14.12 -6.92
C SER A 29 -4.40 -13.28 -8.18
N ARG A 30 -4.18 -13.99 -9.29
CA ARG A 30 -4.15 -13.41 -10.63
C ARG A 30 -5.04 -14.22 -11.57
N ARG A 31 -5.87 -13.54 -12.33
CA ARG A 31 -6.63 -14.09 -13.47
C ARG A 31 -6.27 -13.32 -14.73
N SER A 32 -6.05 -14.02 -15.83
CA SER A 32 -5.91 -13.42 -17.16
C SER A 32 -7.23 -13.51 -17.91
N GLU A 33 -7.62 -12.45 -18.59
CA GLU A 33 -8.84 -12.37 -19.40
C GLU A 33 -8.54 -11.53 -20.64
N GLY A 34 -8.37 -12.20 -21.78
CA GLY A 34 -7.82 -11.59 -22.99
C GLY A 34 -6.42 -11.03 -22.75
N THR A 35 -6.22 -9.76 -23.10
CA THR A 35 -4.97 -9.01 -22.86
C THR A 35 -4.88 -8.41 -21.45
N SER A 36 -5.94 -8.53 -20.65
CA SER A 36 -6.04 -7.94 -19.32
C SER A 36 -5.64 -8.93 -18.22
N ALA A 37 -4.93 -8.40 -17.22
CA ALA A 37 -4.66 -9.11 -15.97
C ALA A 37 -5.43 -8.45 -14.81
N TYR A 38 -6.17 -9.30 -14.09
CA TYR A 38 -6.96 -8.95 -12.92
C TYR A 38 -6.32 -9.58 -11.68
N TYR A 39 -6.33 -8.82 -10.59
CA TYR A 39 -5.74 -9.23 -9.32
C TYR A 39 -6.78 -9.08 -8.22
N ARG A 40 -6.71 -9.96 -7.23
CA ARG A 40 -7.57 -9.94 -6.04
C ARG A 40 -6.70 -10.25 -4.83
N VAL A 41 -6.96 -9.58 -3.71
CA VAL A 41 -6.34 -9.90 -2.42
C VAL A 41 -6.92 -11.22 -1.92
N GLU A 42 -6.05 -12.18 -1.56
CA GLU A 42 -6.47 -13.55 -1.22
C GLU A 42 -7.21 -13.64 0.12
N ASP A 43 -6.80 -12.85 1.11
CA ASP A 43 -7.30 -12.95 2.46
C ASP A 43 -7.71 -11.57 3.01
N LYS A 44 -8.86 -11.53 3.71
CA LYS A 44 -9.35 -10.33 4.38
C LYS A 44 -8.36 -9.82 5.45
N MET A 45 -7.61 -10.72 6.09
CA MET A 45 -6.60 -10.38 7.09
C MET A 45 -5.53 -9.41 6.54
N ILE A 46 -5.25 -9.44 5.23
CA ILE A 46 -4.31 -8.50 4.60
C ILE A 46 -4.80 -7.06 4.72
N PHE A 47 -6.10 -6.82 4.57
CA PHE A 47 -6.66 -5.48 4.76
C PHE A 47 -6.62 -5.04 6.23
N GLU A 48 -6.90 -5.97 7.14
CA GLU A 48 -6.85 -5.71 8.59
C GLU A 48 -5.43 -5.32 9.02
N LEU A 49 -4.42 -6.06 8.55
CA LEU A 49 -3.00 -5.73 8.78
C LEU A 49 -2.62 -4.36 8.20
N CYS A 50 -3.03 -4.05 6.97
CA CYS A 50 -2.77 -2.74 6.37
C CYS A 50 -3.36 -1.60 7.21
N ASN A 51 -4.60 -1.74 7.69
CA ASN A 51 -5.23 -0.73 8.53
C ASN A 51 -4.47 -0.54 9.84
N GLN A 52 -4.11 -1.63 10.53
CA GLN A 52 -3.34 -1.56 11.79
C GLN A 52 -1.97 -0.89 11.60
N VAL A 53 -1.27 -1.20 10.50
CA VAL A 53 -0.01 -0.55 10.16
C VAL A 53 -0.20 0.94 9.91
N CYS A 54 -1.23 1.32 9.15
CA CYS A 54 -1.56 2.73 8.89
C CYS A 54 -1.87 3.50 10.18
N ASP A 55 -2.66 2.94 11.09
CA ASP A 55 -2.99 3.55 12.38
C ASP A 55 -1.73 3.77 13.23
N CYS A 56 -0.84 2.76 13.28
CA CYS A 56 0.43 2.86 13.98
C CYS A 56 1.33 3.97 13.40
N LEU A 57 1.40 4.07 12.07
CA LEU A 57 2.19 5.10 11.39
C LEU A 57 1.61 6.50 11.64
N ALA A 58 0.30 6.67 11.54
CA ALA A 58 -0.38 7.92 11.82
C ALA A 58 -0.10 8.39 13.26
N SER A 59 -0.28 7.51 14.24
CA SER A 59 0.00 7.82 15.66
C SER A 59 1.44 8.26 15.87
N ARG A 60 2.40 7.59 15.22
CA ARG A 60 3.83 7.95 15.29
C ARG A 60 4.11 9.32 14.69
N LEU A 61 3.55 9.63 13.53
CA LEU A 61 3.71 10.93 12.87
C LEU A 61 3.14 12.07 13.72
N GLU A 62 1.96 11.86 14.32
CA GLU A 62 1.39 12.83 15.25
C GLU A 62 2.27 13.06 16.47
N GLN A 63 2.83 11.99 17.04
CA GLN A 63 3.74 12.11 18.18
C GLN A 63 5.01 12.90 17.80
N GLN A 64 5.57 12.66 16.61
CA GLN A 64 6.70 13.43 16.11
C GLN A 64 6.36 14.92 15.93
N ALA A 65 5.18 15.21 15.37
CA ALA A 65 4.71 16.60 15.22
C ALA A 65 4.50 17.29 16.58
N ARG A 66 3.94 16.58 17.58
CA ARG A 66 3.81 17.08 18.96
C ARG A 66 5.17 17.38 19.57
N ASN A 67 6.11 16.45 19.47
CA ASN A 67 7.46 16.63 20.02
C ASN A 67 8.16 17.85 19.41
N PHE A 68 8.07 18.03 18.08
CA PHE A 68 8.65 19.17 17.38
C PHE A 68 8.07 20.51 17.87
N ARG A 69 6.74 20.59 18.06
CA ARG A 69 6.09 21.80 18.62
C ARG A 69 6.56 22.11 20.03
N VAL A 70 6.69 21.09 20.89
CA VAL A 70 7.17 21.26 22.26
C VAL A 70 8.61 21.79 22.28
N LEU A 71 9.49 21.27 21.42
CA LEU A 71 10.86 21.75 21.26
C LEU A 71 10.91 23.23 20.84
N ASN A 72 10.10 23.62 19.86
CA ASN A 72 10.06 25.01 19.39
C ASN A 72 9.43 25.99 20.39
N SER A 73 8.53 25.54 21.27
CA SER A 73 7.93 26.39 22.30
C SER A 73 8.85 26.71 23.49
N ARG A 74 10.02 26.06 23.55
CA ARG A 74 11.01 26.21 24.63
C ARG A 74 12.23 27.07 24.24
N ASN A 75 12.30 27.53 22.99
CA ASN A 75 13.27 28.51 22.49
C ASN A 75 12.57 29.87 22.34
#